data_AF-A0A4Q5SGM7-F1
#
_entry.id   AF-A0A4Q5SGM7-F1
#
_cell.length_a   1.000
_cell.length_b   1.000
_cell.length_c   1.000
_cell.angle_alpha   90.00
_cell.angle_beta   90.00
_cell.angle_gamma   90.00
#
_symmetry.space_group_name_H-M   'P 1'
#
loop_
_entity.id
_entity.type
_entity.pdbx_description
1 polymer ?
#
loop_
_entity_poly.entity_id
_entity_poly.type
_entity_poly.pdbx_seq_one_letter_code
_entity_poly.pdbx_strand_id
1 'polypeptide(L)'
;MLIGGLFLIYKSTHEIHGKIEGEEEGGENVKGRSFWATIVQIMLLDIVFSLDSVITAVGMADHVEVMIVAVVVAVGIMLWASGGIARFVNQHPTVKMLALSFLLLIGVSLLAEAFEQHIPKGYIYFAMAFSVLVEMLNLKVKSKSTAKEIAEK
;
A
#
# COMPACT_ATOMS: atom_id res chain seq x y z
N MET A 1 -6.57 9.21 15.32
CA MET A 1 -5.37 8.51 14.80
C MET A 1 -5.19 7.12 15.42
N LEU A 2 -5.28 6.96 16.75
CA LEU A 2 -5.21 5.67 17.46
C LEU A 2 -6.02 4.52 16.83
N ILE A 3 -7.34 4.70 16.64
CA ILE A 3 -8.23 3.65 16.12
C ILE A 3 -7.83 3.24 14.69
N GLY A 4 -7.49 4.23 13.84
CA GLY A 4 -7.03 3.99 12.48
C GLY A 4 -5.70 3.24 12.45
N GLY A 5 -4.72 3.65 13.27
CA GLY A 5 -3.42 2.99 13.38
C GLY A 5 -3.54 1.53 13.83
N LEU A 6 -4.32 1.26 14.88
CA LEU A 6 -4.59 -0.11 15.36
C LEU A 6 -5.28 -0.96 14.29
N PHE A 7 -6.27 -0.41 13.61
CA PHE A 7 -6.97 -1.10 12.53
C PHE A 7 -6.02 -1.50 11.40
N LEU A 8 -5.15 -0.57 10.95
CA LEU A 8 -4.18 -0.84 9.91
C LEU A 8 -3.17 -1.93 10.31
N ILE A 9 -2.66 -1.90 11.54
CA ILE A 9 -1.69 -2.89 12.05
C ILE A 9 -2.33 -4.27 12.15
N TYR A 10 -3.51 -4.37 12.76
CA TYR A 10 -4.23 -5.65 12.89
C TYR A 10 -4.47 -6.28 11.52
N LYS A 11 -5.03 -5.49 10.60
CA LYS A 11 -5.41 -5.94 9.26
C LYS A 11 -4.20 -6.36 8.44
N SER A 12 -3.15 -5.53 8.40
CA SER A 12 -1.93 -5.84 7.65
C SER A 12 -1.21 -7.07 8.20
N THR A 13 -1.06 -7.19 9.53
CA THR A 13 -0.46 -8.37 10.17
C THR A 13 -1.25 -9.64 9.86
N HIS A 14 -2.58 -9.61 9.98
CA HIS A 14 -3.42 -10.77 9.72
C HIS A 14 -3.34 -11.23 8.25
N GLU A 15 -3.34 -10.30 7.30
CA GLU A 15 -3.20 -10.61 5.87
C GLU A 15 -1.81 -11.12 5.51
N ILE A 16 -0.75 -10.56 6.12
CA ILE A 16 0.63 -11.03 5.93
C ILE A 16 0.76 -12.46 6.46
N HIS A 17 0.25 -12.73 7.66
CA HIS A 17 0.29 -14.04 8.29
C HIS A 17 -0.47 -15.10 7.46
N GLY A 18 -1.71 -14.80 7.04
CA GLY A 18 -2.48 -15.73 6.20
C GLY A 18 -1.88 -15.98 4.81
N LYS A 19 -0.98 -15.10 4.33
CA LYS A 19 -0.22 -15.33 3.11
C LYS A 19 1.05 -16.15 3.30
N ILE A 20 1.68 -16.05 4.47
CA ILE A 20 2.89 -16.80 4.81
C ILE A 20 2.54 -18.24 5.19
N GLU A 21 1.43 -18.45 5.91
CA GLU A 21 0.98 -19.81 6.30
C GLU A 21 0.35 -20.58 5.12
N GLY A 22 -0.18 -19.89 4.12
CA GLY A 22 -0.76 -20.50 2.92
C GLY A 22 0.24 -21.09 1.91
N GLU A 23 1.54 -21.09 2.19
CA GLU A 23 2.57 -21.73 1.35
C GLU A 23 2.94 -23.17 1.79
N GLU A 24 2.41 -23.70 2.91
CA GLU A 24 2.73 -25.05 3.39
C GLU A 24 1.67 -26.15 3.12
N GLU A 25 0.45 -25.83 2.67
CA GLU A 25 -0.53 -26.85 2.30
C GLU A 25 -0.66 -26.97 0.77
N GLY A 26 0.01 -27.98 0.22
CA GLY A 26 -0.17 -28.41 -1.15
C GLY A 26 -1.60 -28.91 -1.42
N GLY A 27 -2.15 -28.52 -2.56
CA GLY A 27 -3.34 -29.14 -3.13
C GLY A 27 -4.63 -28.35 -2.95
N GLU A 28 -5.23 -28.00 -4.09
CA GLU A 28 -6.64 -27.64 -4.28
C GLU A 28 -7.13 -26.25 -3.83
N ASN A 29 -7.50 -25.45 -4.82
CA ASN A 29 -8.56 -24.43 -4.76
C ASN A 29 -8.40 -23.27 -3.75
N VAL A 30 -7.35 -22.45 -3.87
CA VAL A 30 -7.45 -21.04 -3.41
C VAL A 30 -8.22 -20.21 -4.44
N LYS A 31 -9.52 -20.51 -4.58
CA LYS A 31 -10.47 -19.72 -5.38
C LYS A 31 -10.69 -18.37 -4.70
N GLY A 32 -10.11 -17.31 -5.27
CA GLY A 32 -10.83 -16.04 -5.44
C GLY A 32 -10.89 -15.02 -4.29
N ARG A 33 -10.05 -15.09 -3.23
CA ARG A 33 -10.12 -14.06 -2.15
C ARG A 33 -9.15 -12.87 -2.27
N SER A 34 -8.32 -12.79 -3.31
CA SER A 34 -7.22 -11.81 -3.36
C SER A 34 -7.58 -10.42 -3.93
N PHE A 35 -8.47 -10.33 -4.92
CA PHE A 35 -8.65 -9.08 -5.68
C PHE A 35 -9.43 -8.01 -4.90
N TRP A 36 -10.62 -8.38 -4.40
CA TRP A 36 -11.49 -7.48 -3.64
C TRP A 36 -10.87 -7.04 -2.31
N ALA A 37 -10.20 -7.93 -1.59
CA ALA A 37 -9.53 -7.59 -0.33
C ALA A 37 -8.39 -6.58 -0.52
N THR A 38 -7.65 -6.69 -1.63
CA THR A 38 -6.56 -5.75 -1.96
C THR A 38 -7.12 -4.38 -2.38
N ILE A 39 -8.21 -4.35 -3.15
CA ILE A 39 -8.86 -3.10 -3.56
C ILE A 39 -9.43 -2.36 -2.35
N VAL A 40 -10.20 -3.06 -1.50
CA VAL A 40 -10.75 -2.48 -0.27
C VAL A 40 -9.63 -1.94 0.62
N GLN A 41 -8.49 -2.61 0.62
CA GLN A 41 -7.33 -2.20 1.39
C GLN A 41 -6.60 -0.98 0.81
N ILE A 42 -6.43 -0.88 -0.52
CA ILE A 42 -5.89 0.32 -1.17
C ILE A 42 -6.85 1.50 -0.95
N MET A 43 -8.16 1.26 -1.03
CA MET A 43 -9.19 2.29 -0.79
C MET A 43 -9.17 2.78 0.66
N LEU A 44 -9.02 1.87 1.64
CA LEU A 44 -8.84 2.24 3.05
C LEU A 44 -7.55 3.02 3.30
N LEU A 45 -6.44 2.60 2.66
CA LEU A 45 -5.15 3.31 2.71
C LEU A 45 -5.31 4.73 2.17
N ASP A 46 -5.94 4.84 1.00
CA ASP A 46 -6.16 6.10 0.33
C ASP A 46 -7.04 7.04 1.16
N ILE A 47 -8.11 6.54 1.77
CA ILE A 47 -8.95 7.35 2.66
C ILE A 47 -8.15 7.87 3.85
N VAL A 48 -7.33 7.04 4.50
CA VAL A 48 -6.54 7.46 5.67
C VAL A 48 -5.43 8.43 5.28
N PHE A 49 -4.73 8.18 4.17
CA PHE A 49 -3.63 9.00 3.68
C PHE A 49 -4.11 10.33 3.07
N SER A 50 -5.23 10.30 2.36
CA SER A 50 -5.90 11.52 1.86
C SER A 50 -6.42 12.35 3.02
N LEU A 51 -7.04 11.76 4.05
CA LEU A 51 -7.48 12.52 5.22
C LEU A 51 -6.31 13.14 5.99
N ASP A 52 -5.19 12.44 6.19
CA ASP A 52 -4.02 13.02 6.87
C ASP A 52 -3.37 14.14 6.06
N SER A 53 -3.16 13.93 4.75
CA SER A 53 -2.57 14.93 3.86
C SER A 53 -3.46 16.16 3.72
N VAL A 54 -4.79 15.96 3.70
CA VAL A 54 -5.77 17.03 3.68
C VAL A 54 -5.78 17.76 5.01
N ILE A 55 -5.91 17.09 6.15
CA ILE A 55 -5.93 17.75 7.46
C ILE A 55 -4.62 18.52 7.71
N THR A 56 -3.48 17.95 7.31
CA THR A 56 -2.18 18.63 7.38
C THR A 56 -2.15 19.87 6.46
N ALA A 57 -2.70 19.78 5.25
CA ALA A 57 -2.81 20.92 4.35
C ALA A 57 -3.85 21.97 4.81
N VAL A 58 -4.99 21.55 5.37
CA VAL A 58 -6.02 22.41 6.01
C VAL A 58 -5.39 23.24 7.12
N GLY A 59 -4.51 22.62 7.92
CA GLY A 59 -3.82 23.30 9.03
C GLY A 59 -2.72 24.27 8.59
N MET A 60 -2.31 24.24 7.32
CA MET A 60 -1.20 25.05 6.79
C MET A 60 -1.60 26.02 5.66
N ALA A 61 -2.79 25.89 5.06
CA ALA A 61 -3.22 26.66 3.91
C ALA A 61 -4.35 27.65 4.26
N ASP A 62 -4.09 28.94 4.05
CA ASP A 62 -5.09 29.99 4.24
C ASP A 62 -6.23 29.96 3.18
N HIS A 63 -6.13 29.10 2.16
CA HIS A 63 -7.03 29.05 1.01
C HIS A 63 -7.71 27.70 0.87
N VAL A 64 -8.81 27.55 1.62
CA VAL A 64 -9.67 26.36 1.66
C VAL A 64 -10.15 25.92 0.27
N GLU A 65 -10.41 26.88 -0.63
CA GLU A 65 -10.88 26.62 -1.99
C GLU A 65 -9.88 25.81 -2.82
N VAL A 66 -8.59 26.19 -2.78
CA VAL A 66 -7.52 25.51 -3.52
C VAL A 66 -7.35 24.07 -3.03
N MET A 67 -7.47 23.88 -1.72
CA MET A 67 -7.38 22.57 -1.09
C MET A 67 -8.54 21.67 -1.49
N ILE A 68 -9.79 22.16 -1.49
CA ILE A 68 -10.95 21.36 -1.94
C ILE A 68 -10.75 20.91 -3.39
N VAL A 69 -10.31 21.81 -4.27
CA VAL A 69 -10.04 21.47 -5.67
C VAL A 69 -8.93 20.41 -5.78
N ALA A 70 -7.84 20.55 -5.02
CA ALA A 70 -6.75 19.59 -5.02
C ALA A 70 -7.20 18.18 -4.60
N VAL A 71 -8.04 18.09 -3.56
CA VAL A 71 -8.59 16.80 -3.08
C VAL A 71 -9.50 16.16 -4.11
N VAL A 72 -10.41 16.93 -4.70
CA VAL A 72 -11.35 16.42 -5.70
C VAL A 72 -10.58 15.90 -6.93
N VAL A 73 -9.56 16.63 -7.38
CA VAL A 73 -8.70 16.20 -8.50
C VAL A 73 -7.93 14.93 -8.13
N ALA A 74 -7.33 14.87 -6.94
CA ALA A 74 -6.58 13.69 -6.49
C ALA A 74 -7.46 12.43 -6.43
N VAL A 75 -8.66 12.52 -5.84
CA VAL A 75 -9.64 11.43 -5.79
C VAL A 75 -10.13 11.06 -7.20
N GLY A 76 -10.32 12.04 -8.09
CA GLY A 76 -10.69 11.76 -9.48
C GLY A 76 -9.63 10.92 -10.21
N ILE A 77 -8.35 11.29 -10.08
CA ILE A 77 -7.22 10.55 -10.67
C ILE A 77 -7.11 9.15 -10.06
N MET A 78 -7.26 9.04 -8.73
CA MET A 78 -7.27 7.77 -7.99
C MET A 78 -8.30 6.79 -8.55
N LEU A 79 -9.56 7.23 -8.65
CA LEU A 79 -10.65 6.38 -9.13
C LEU A 79 -10.42 5.92 -10.56
N TRP A 80 -9.94 6.82 -11.43
CA TRP A 80 -9.60 6.50 -12.80
C TRP A 80 -8.45 5.47 -12.90
N ALA A 81 -7.42 5.59 -12.07
CA ALA A 81 -6.26 4.69 -12.07
C ALA A 81 -6.48 3.37 -11.31
N SER A 82 -7.47 3.32 -10.41
CA SER A 82 -7.70 2.22 -9.46
C SER A 82 -7.78 0.84 -10.11
N GLY A 83 -8.49 0.71 -11.24
CA GLY A 83 -8.62 -0.56 -11.96
C GLY A 83 -7.29 -1.05 -12.55
N GLY A 84 -6.43 -0.14 -13.03
CA GLY A 84 -5.10 -0.45 -13.52
C GLY A 84 -4.16 -0.89 -12.40
N ILE A 85 -4.13 -0.11 -11.31
CA ILE A 85 -3.33 -0.38 -10.12
C ILE A 85 -3.73 -1.73 -9.51
N ALA A 86 -5.02 -1.98 -9.35
CA ALA A 86 -5.53 -3.23 -8.81
C ALA A 86 -5.08 -4.44 -9.63
N ARG A 87 -5.16 -4.37 -10.98
CA ARG A 87 -4.66 -5.45 -11.85
C ARG A 87 -3.15 -5.64 -11.70
N PHE A 88 -2.37 -4.57 -11.62
CA PHE A 88 -0.92 -4.65 -11.44
C PHE A 88 -0.54 -5.33 -10.11
N VAL A 89 -1.14 -4.88 -9.00
CA VAL A 89 -0.87 -5.44 -7.66
C VAL A 89 -1.28 -6.91 -7.58
N ASN A 90 -2.35 -7.34 -8.25
CA ASN A 90 -2.76 -8.74 -8.25
C ASN A 90 -1.87 -9.64 -9.14
N GLN A 91 -1.25 -9.10 -10.19
CA GLN A 91 -0.33 -9.85 -11.04
C GLN A 91 1.06 -10.02 -10.41
N HIS A 92 1.44 -9.15 -9.47
CA HIS A 92 2.76 -9.16 -8.82
C HIS A 92 2.64 -9.41 -7.31
N PRO A 93 2.79 -10.66 -6.85
CA PRO A 93 2.63 -11.03 -5.42
C PRO A 93 3.53 -10.25 -4.46
N THR A 94 4.77 -9.95 -4.88
CA THR A 94 5.75 -9.17 -4.14
C THR A 94 5.32 -7.71 -3.99
N VAL A 95 4.74 -7.11 -5.03
CA VAL A 95 4.11 -5.77 -4.95
C VAL A 95 2.92 -5.77 -4.00
N LYS A 96 2.10 -6.83 -4.01
CA LYS A 96 1.02 -6.98 -3.02
C LYS A 96 1.55 -7.04 -1.59
N MET A 97 2.63 -7.79 -1.34
CA MET A 97 3.28 -7.81 -0.03
C MET A 97 3.84 -6.44 0.36
N LEU A 98 4.47 -5.73 -0.58
CA LEU A 98 4.98 -4.38 -0.36
C LEU A 98 3.86 -3.39 0.04
N ALA A 99 2.69 -3.49 -0.60
CA ALA A 99 1.51 -2.68 -0.21
C ALA A 99 1.00 -3.01 1.21
N LEU A 100 0.98 -4.29 1.59
CA LEU A 100 0.64 -4.73 2.96
C LEU A 100 1.63 -4.19 4.00
N SER A 101 2.92 -4.21 3.67
CA SER A 101 3.98 -3.68 4.54
C SER A 101 3.90 -2.17 4.69
N PHE A 102 3.52 -1.43 3.64
CA PHE A 102 3.29 0.02 3.74
C PHE A 102 2.12 0.35 4.66
N LEU A 103 1.06 -0.46 4.62
CA LEU A 103 -0.06 -0.32 5.56
C LEU A 103 0.34 -0.53 7.01
N LEU A 104 1.17 -1.54 7.27
CA LEU A 104 1.72 -1.78 8.59
C LEU A 104 2.57 -0.58 9.05
N LEU A 105 3.49 -0.11 8.19
CA LEU A 105 4.35 1.03 8.46
C LEU A 105 3.55 2.31 8.77
N ILE A 106 2.53 2.60 7.96
CA ILE A 106 1.64 3.75 8.18
C ILE A 106 0.82 3.56 9.46
N GLY A 107 0.31 2.35 9.73
CA GLY A 107 -0.40 2.05 10.97
C GLY A 107 0.45 2.30 12.22
N VAL A 108 1.73 1.92 12.18
CA VAL A 108 2.71 2.22 13.24
C VAL A 108 2.97 3.72 13.35
N SER A 109 3.09 4.44 12.23
CA SER A 109 3.25 5.89 12.23
C SER A 109 2.07 6.61 12.90
N LEU A 110 0.84 6.24 12.54
CA LEU A 110 -0.37 6.84 13.12
C LEU A 110 -0.53 6.53 14.61
N LEU A 111 -0.07 5.36 15.05
CA LEU A 111 0.02 5.06 16.48
C LEU A 111 1.03 5.97 17.17
N ALA A 112 2.25 6.09 16.61
CA ALA A 112 3.29 6.93 17.18
C ALA A 112 2.85 8.39 17.31
N GLU A 113 2.26 8.95 16.24
CA GLU A 113 1.70 10.31 16.25
C GLU A 113 0.60 10.48 17.31
N ALA A 114 -0.22 9.44 17.53
CA ALA A 114 -1.27 9.50 18.55
C ALA A 114 -0.77 9.38 20.00
N PHE A 115 0.47 8.92 20.19
CA PHE A 115 1.19 8.99 21.47
C PHE A 115 2.09 10.24 21.56
N GLU A 116 1.82 11.26 20.73
CA GLU A 116 2.60 12.50 20.59
C GLU A 116 4.07 12.29 20.15
N GLN A 117 4.42 11.07 19.72
CA GLN A 117 5.74 10.75 19.21
C GLN A 117 5.80 11.00 17.70
N HIS A 118 6.36 12.14 17.35
CA HIS A 118 6.46 12.58 15.96
C HIS A 118 7.59 11.83 15.25
N ILE A 119 7.22 10.90 14.36
CA ILE A 119 8.15 10.32 13.40
C ILE A 119 8.24 11.28 12.21
N PRO A 120 9.42 11.81 11.86
CA PRO A 120 9.53 12.70 10.71
C PRO A 120 9.08 11.98 9.44
N LYS A 121 8.03 12.52 8.78
CA LYS A 121 7.39 11.91 7.60
C LYS A 121 8.39 11.59 6.48
N GLY A 122 9.49 12.34 6.39
CA GLY A 122 10.59 12.10 5.46
C GLY A 122 11.21 10.69 5.56
N TYR A 123 11.34 10.13 6.77
CA TYR A 123 11.85 8.76 6.92
C TYR A 123 10.89 7.72 6.34
N ILE A 124 9.59 7.92 6.53
CA ILE A 124 8.55 7.03 6.01
C ILE A 124 8.52 7.11 4.49
N TYR A 125 8.53 8.32 3.93
CA TYR A 125 8.56 8.52 2.48
C TYR A 125 9.82 7.95 1.84
N PHE A 126 10.97 8.12 2.49
CA PHE A 126 12.22 7.51 2.04
C PHE A 126 12.15 5.98 2.06
N ALA A 127 11.65 5.38 3.15
CA ALA A 127 11.50 3.93 3.26
C ALA A 127 10.56 3.36 2.19
N MET A 128 9.44 4.04 1.90
CA MET A 128 8.52 3.65 0.84
C MET A 128 9.16 3.75 -0.55
N ALA A 129 9.79 4.89 -0.86
CA ALA A 129 10.45 5.10 -2.15
C ALA A 129 11.59 4.09 -2.38
N PHE A 130 12.41 3.84 -1.35
CA PHE A 130 13.49 2.86 -1.41
C PHE A 130 12.95 1.44 -1.63
N SER A 131 11.91 1.04 -0.91
CA SER A 131 11.29 -0.28 -1.07
C SER A 131 10.73 -0.48 -2.49
N VAL A 132 10.07 0.53 -3.05
CA VAL A 132 9.56 0.50 -4.43
C VAL A 132 10.71 0.41 -5.43
N LEU A 133 11.82 1.14 -5.22
CA LEU A 133 13.01 1.06 -6.06
C LEU A 133 13.59 -0.37 -6.06
N VAL A 134 13.76 -0.96 -4.89
CA VAL A 134 14.27 -2.32 -4.72
C VAL A 134 13.33 -3.33 -5.40
N GLU A 135 12.02 -3.17 -5.22
CA GLU A 135 11.03 -4.05 -5.85
C GLU A 135 11.03 -3.92 -7.38
N MET A 136 11.20 -2.71 -7.93
CA MET A 136 11.37 -2.52 -9.38
C MET A 136 12.61 -3.25 -9.92
N LEU A 137 13.72 -3.27 -9.18
CA LEU A 137 14.91 -4.04 -9.54
C LEU A 137 14.63 -5.55 -9.47
N ASN A 138 13.94 -5.99 -8.42
CA ASN A 138 13.57 -7.39 -8.21
C ASN A 138 12.69 -7.94 -9.36
N LEU A 139 11.67 -7.17 -9.75
CA LEU A 139 10.80 -7.51 -10.90
C LEU A 139 11.59 -7.59 -12.22
N LYS A 140 12.56 -6.68 -12.44
CA LYS A 140 13.42 -6.71 -13.64
C LYS A 140 14.35 -7.92 -13.68
N VAL A 141 14.91 -8.31 -12.54
CA VAL A 141 15.78 -9.50 -12.45
C VAL A 141 14.98 -10.78 -12.71
N LYS A 142 13.80 -10.90 -12.11
CA LYS A 142 12.92 -12.07 -12.31
C LYS A 142 12.52 -12.25 -13.78
N SER A 143 12.20 -11.16 -14.47
CA SER A 143 11.90 -11.17 -15.91
C SER A 143 13.06 -11.69 -16.78
N LYS A 144 14.31 -11.35 -16.43
CA LYS A 144 15.50 -11.83 -17.15
C LYS A 144 15.80 -13.31 -16.88
N SER A 145 15.53 -13.81 -15.68
CA SER A 145 15.73 -15.23 -15.32
C SER A 145 14.82 -16.13 -16.14
N THR A 146 13.53 -15.79 -16.26
CA THR A 146 12.56 -16.58 -17.05
C THR A 146 12.86 -16.55 -18.55
N ALA A 147 13.35 -15.43 -19.09
CA ALA A 147 13.75 -15.34 -20.49
C ALA A 147 14.98 -16.21 -20.82
N LYS A 148 15.92 -16.36 -19.88
CA LYS A 148 17.12 -17.20 -20.08
C LYS A 148 16.78 -18.69 -20.05
N GLU A 149 15.88 -19.11 -19.15
CA GLU A 149 15.47 -20.51 -19.02
C GLU A 149 14.66 -21.02 -20.22
N ILE A 150 13.91 -20.14 -20.91
CA ILE A 150 13.20 -20.46 -22.15
C ILE A 150 14.14 -20.54 -23.36
N ALA A 151 15.26 -19.81 -23.35
CA ALA A 151 16.25 -19.83 -24.43
C ALA A 151 17.22 -21.03 -24.37
N GLU A 152 17.33 -21.70 -23.22
CA GLU A 152 18.16 -22.90 -23.02
C GLU A 152 17.39 -24.22 -23.19
N LYS A 153 16.07 -24.18 -23.47
CA LYS A 153 15.24 -25.34 -23.85
C LYS A 153 15.01 -25.40 -25.36
#